data_AF-A0A2J8T8H4-F1
#
_entry.id   AF-A0A2J8T8H4-F1
#
_cell.length_a   1.000
_cell.length_b   1.000
_cell.length_c   1.000
_cell.angle_alpha   90.00
_cell.angle_beta   90.00
_cell.angle_gamma   90.00
#
_symmetry.space_group_name_H-M   'P 1'
#
loop_
_entity.id
_entity.type
_entity.pdbx_description
1 polymer ?
#
loop_
_entity_poly.entity_id
_entity_poly.type
_entity_poly.pdbx_seq_one_letter_code
_entity_poly.pdbx_strand_id
1 'polypeptide(L)'
;MATMIPPVKLKWLEHLNSSWITEDSESIATREGVAVLYSKLVSNKEVVPLPQQVLCLKGPQLPDFERESLSSDEQDHYLDALLSSQLALAKMVCSDSPFAGALRKRLLVLQRVFYALSNKYHDKGKVKQQQHSPESSSGSADVHS
;
A
#
# COMPACT_ATOMS: atom_id res chain seq x y z
N MET A 1 17.67 -1.79 14.16
CA MET A 1 16.29 -1.42 14.57
C MET A 1 15.36 -1.84 13.44
N ALA A 2 14.22 -2.49 13.75
CA ALA A 2 13.23 -2.79 12.71
C ALA A 2 12.74 -1.46 12.12
N THR A 3 12.89 -1.28 10.81
CA THR A 3 12.42 -0.05 10.15
C THR A 3 10.92 -0.13 9.99
N MET A 4 10.19 0.68 10.77
CA MET A 4 8.74 0.88 10.59
C MET A 4 8.46 1.20 9.12
N ILE A 5 7.43 0.58 8.54
CA ILE A 5 6.94 1.03 7.23
C ILE A 5 5.87 2.10 7.47
N PRO A 6 6.15 3.38 7.14
CA PRO A 6 5.21 4.46 7.35
C PRO A 6 3.93 4.24 6.52
N PRO A 7 2.83 4.93 6.87
CA PRO A 7 1.70 5.07 5.95
C PRO A 7 2.21 5.55 4.61
N VAL A 8 1.64 5.06 3.50
CA VAL A 8 2.10 5.41 2.16
C VAL A 8 0.97 6.01 1.34
N LYS A 9 1.30 6.98 0.50
CA LYS A 9 0.42 7.46 -0.56
C LYS A 9 0.74 6.68 -1.85
N LEU A 10 -0.31 6.17 -2.49
CA LEU A 10 -0.21 5.40 -3.73
C LEU A 10 -0.48 6.28 -4.94
N LYS A 11 0.33 6.12 -5.98
CA LYS A 11 0.15 6.80 -7.27
C LYS A 11 0.66 5.90 -8.40
N TRP A 12 -0.21 5.02 -8.91
CA TRP A 12 0.16 4.10 -9.98
C TRP A 12 0.42 4.84 -11.30
N LEU A 13 1.55 4.54 -11.93
CA LEU A 13 1.96 5.13 -13.19
C LEU A 13 1.59 4.17 -14.32
N GLU A 14 0.64 4.58 -15.15
CA GLU A 14 0.07 3.74 -16.22
C GLU A 14 1.12 3.26 -17.23
N HIS A 15 2.11 4.11 -17.56
CA HIS A 15 3.18 3.78 -18.50
C HIS A 15 4.10 2.65 -18.00
N LEU A 16 4.06 2.32 -16.70
CA LEU A 16 4.81 1.22 -16.11
C LEU A 16 4.05 -0.11 -16.09
N ASN A 17 2.77 -0.14 -16.49
CA ASN A 17 1.96 -1.36 -16.41
C ASN A 17 2.59 -2.52 -17.17
N SER A 18 3.08 -2.30 -18.39
CA SER A 18 3.75 -3.36 -19.16
C SER A 18 4.95 -3.93 -18.42
N SER A 19 5.74 -3.08 -17.74
CA SER A 19 6.87 -3.53 -16.92
C SER A 19 6.43 -4.34 -15.70
N TRP A 20 5.33 -3.96 -15.06
CA TRP A 20 4.80 -4.68 -13.89
C TRP A 20 4.12 -6.01 -14.24
N ILE A 21 3.61 -6.17 -15.47
CA ILE A 21 2.98 -7.41 -15.95
C ILE A 21 4.04 -8.48 -16.26
N THR A 22 5.24 -8.07 -16.66
CA THR A 22 6.35 -8.97 -16.97
C THR A 22 7.21 -9.32 -15.75
N GLU A 23 6.88 -8.78 -14.57
CA GLU A 23 7.59 -9.12 -13.33
C GLU A 23 7.38 -10.60 -12.98
N ASP A 24 8.43 -11.23 -12.48
CA ASP A 24 8.38 -12.60 -12.00
C ASP A 24 7.51 -12.70 -10.74
N SER A 25 6.48 -13.55 -10.81
CA SER A 25 5.56 -13.78 -9.70
C SER A 25 6.21 -14.49 -8.52
N GLU A 26 7.24 -15.32 -8.73
CA GLU A 26 7.91 -16.04 -7.66
C GLU A 26 8.70 -15.10 -6.74
N SER A 27 9.24 -14.01 -7.30
CA SER A 27 9.93 -12.95 -6.58
C SER A 27 9.06 -12.31 -5.49
N ILE A 28 7.74 -12.31 -5.61
CA ILE A 28 6.82 -11.81 -4.58
C ILE A 28 6.79 -12.73 -3.35
N ALA A 29 6.98 -14.04 -3.54
CA ALA A 29 6.90 -15.06 -2.49
C ALA A 29 8.16 -15.13 -1.62
N THR A 30 9.30 -14.59 -2.09
CA THR A 30 10.54 -14.52 -1.31
C THR A 30 10.63 -13.20 -0.52
N ARG A 31 11.51 -13.14 0.49
CA ARG A 31 11.73 -11.93 1.29
C ARG A 31 12.61 -10.92 0.55
N GLU A 32 13.59 -11.42 -0.18
CA GLU A 32 14.56 -10.64 -0.93
C GLU A 32 13.92 -10.08 -2.21
N GLY A 33 13.19 -10.90 -2.96
CA GLY A 33 12.50 -10.46 -4.19
C GLY A 33 11.46 -9.37 -3.91
N VAL A 34 10.62 -9.55 -2.89
CA VAL A 34 9.63 -8.51 -2.51
C VAL A 34 10.29 -7.22 -2.04
N ALA A 35 11.47 -7.28 -1.43
CA ALA A 35 12.21 -6.09 -1.03
C ALA A 35 12.74 -5.30 -2.24
N VAL A 36 13.20 -5.99 -3.29
CA VAL A 36 13.61 -5.38 -4.55
C VAL A 36 12.41 -4.75 -5.28
N LEU A 37 11.30 -5.48 -5.40
CA LEU A 37 10.07 -4.99 -6.03
C LEU A 37 9.48 -3.80 -5.27
N TYR A 38 9.50 -3.83 -3.93
CA TYR A 38 9.08 -2.69 -3.13
C TYR A 38 9.99 -1.47 -3.33
N SER A 39 11.32 -1.68 -3.40
CA SER A 39 12.26 -0.61 -3.72
C SER A 39 11.97 0.02 -5.09
N LYS A 40 11.62 -0.80 -6.09
CA LYS A 40 11.16 -0.33 -7.41
C LYS A 40 9.94 0.58 -7.30
N LEU A 41 8.93 0.24 -6.49
CA LEU A 41 7.75 1.10 -6.26
C LEU A 41 8.15 2.47 -5.69
N VAL A 42 9.07 2.49 -4.73
CA VAL A 42 9.54 3.72 -4.08
C VAL A 42 10.36 4.57 -5.07
N SER A 43 11.29 3.96 -5.80
CA SER A 43 12.09 4.64 -6.82
C SER A 43 11.24 5.24 -7.93
N ASN A 44 10.16 4.55 -8.33
CA ASN A 44 9.21 5.05 -9.31
C ASN A 44 8.24 6.11 -8.77
N LYS A 45 8.32 6.44 -7.47
CA LYS A 45 7.39 7.33 -6.76
C LYS A 45 5.93 6.87 -6.83
N GLU A 46 5.73 5.57 -7.05
CA GLU A 46 4.42 4.92 -7.02
C GLU A 46 3.95 4.68 -5.59
N VAL A 47 4.90 4.53 -4.67
CA VAL A 47 4.71 4.48 -3.22
C VAL A 47 5.50 5.62 -2.59
N VAL A 48 4.82 6.55 -1.94
CA VAL A 48 5.44 7.68 -1.25
C VAL A 48 5.21 7.55 0.26
N PRO A 49 6.26 7.30 1.06
CA PRO A 49 6.22 7.35 2.51
C PRO A 49 5.64 8.67 3.03
N LEU A 50 4.65 8.61 3.90
CA LEU A 50 4.14 9.77 4.61
C LEU A 50 4.93 9.94 5.93
N PRO A 51 5.12 11.19 6.40
CA PRO A 51 5.72 11.43 7.70
C PRO A 51 4.96 10.67 8.79
N GLN A 52 5.68 9.92 9.62
CA GLN A 52 5.10 9.33 10.82
C GLN A 52 4.87 10.46 11.82
N GLN A 53 3.64 10.58 12.33
CA GLN A 53 3.40 11.44 13.48
C GLN A 53 4.20 10.90 14.65
N VAL A 54 4.96 11.80 15.31
CA VAL A 54 5.67 11.48 16.55
C VAL A 54 4.60 11.09 17.58
N LEU A 55 4.65 9.85 18.04
CA LEU A 55 3.68 9.31 18.96
C LEU A 55 3.96 9.82 20.37
N CYS A 56 3.01 10.58 20.92
CA CYS A 56 2.95 10.82 22.36
C CYS A 56 2.35 9.57 22.99
N LEU A 57 3.17 8.69 23.56
CA LEU A 57 2.75 7.46 24.25
C LEU A 57 2.08 7.72 25.61
N LYS A 58 1.49 8.91 25.79
CA LYS A 58 0.82 9.25 27.05
C LYS A 58 -0.61 8.72 26.99
N GLY A 59 -0.91 7.76 27.86
CA GLY A 59 -2.27 7.28 28.08
C GLY A 59 -3.16 8.35 28.72
N PRO A 60 -4.47 8.08 28.86
CA PRO A 60 -5.36 8.97 29.60
C PRO A 60 -4.83 9.16 31.03
N GLN A 61 -4.95 10.38 31.54
CA GLN A 61 -4.66 10.63 32.94
C GLN A 61 -5.81 10.05 33.76
N LEU A 62 -5.48 9.09 34.61
CA LEU A 62 -6.45 8.51 35.55
C LEU A 62 -6.59 9.43 36.77
N PRO A 63 -7.78 9.47 37.39
CA PRO A 63 -7.99 10.22 38.60
C PRO A 63 -7.14 9.64 39.74
N ASP A 64 -6.67 10.51 40.62
CA ASP A 64 -6.07 10.11 41.87
C ASP A 64 -7.13 9.46 42.79
N PHE A 65 -6.68 8.73 43.80
CA PHE A 65 -7.60 8.16 44.78
C PHE A 65 -8.26 9.27 45.61
N GLU A 66 -9.59 9.36 45.55
CA GLU A 66 -10.41 10.20 46.43
C GLU A 66 -11.25 9.36 47.39
N ARG A 67 -11.75 10.00 48.46
CA ARG A 67 -12.56 9.31 49.48
C ARG A 67 -13.97 9.00 48.97
N GLU A 68 -14.49 9.85 48.08
CA GLU A 68 -15.75 9.69 47.39
C GLU A 68 -15.56 8.86 46.11
N SER A 69 -16.50 7.95 45.84
CA SER A 69 -16.49 7.14 44.62
C SER A 69 -16.96 7.94 43.41
N LEU A 70 -16.31 7.74 42.27
CA LEU A 70 -16.76 8.25 40.97
C LEU A 70 -18.17 7.76 40.64
N SER A 71 -18.93 8.57 39.92
CA SER A 71 -20.21 8.15 39.34
C SER A 71 -20.02 7.01 38.33
N SER A 72 -21.08 6.25 38.06
CA SER A 72 -21.03 5.16 37.06
C SER A 72 -20.57 5.67 35.69
N ASP A 73 -21.10 6.83 35.27
CA ASP A 73 -20.78 7.42 33.95
C ASP A 73 -19.29 7.81 33.84
N GLU A 74 -18.71 8.33 34.93
CA GLU A 74 -17.28 8.65 34.98
C GLU A 74 -16.41 7.39 34.94
N GLN A 75 -16.80 6.33 35.67
CA GLN A 75 -16.09 5.06 35.64
C GLN A 75 -16.08 4.45 34.23
N ASP A 76 -17.24 4.43 33.56
CA ASP A 76 -17.36 3.93 32.19
C ASP A 76 -16.52 4.75 31.22
N HIS A 77 -16.52 6.08 31.35
CA HIS A 77 -15.69 6.96 30.54
C HIS A 77 -14.19 6.66 30.69
N TYR A 78 -13.69 6.52 31.93
CA TYR A 78 -12.28 6.19 32.17
C TYR A 78 -11.92 4.80 31.65
N LEU A 79 -12.82 3.82 31.81
CA LEU A 79 -12.62 2.48 31.29
C LEU A 79 -12.51 2.49 29.77
N ASP A 80 -13.42 3.19 29.08
CA ASP A 80 -13.40 3.34 27.62
C ASP A 80 -12.13 4.05 27.14
N ALA A 81 -11.72 5.12 27.81
CA ALA A 81 -10.50 5.84 27.50
C ALA A 81 -9.25 4.94 27.67
N LEU A 82 -9.19 4.15 28.74
CA LEU A 82 -8.09 3.24 29.02
C LEU A 82 -8.04 2.12 27.97
N LEU A 83 -9.16 1.47 27.69
CA LEU A 83 -9.26 0.40 26.69
C LEU A 83 -8.91 0.90 25.29
N SER A 84 -9.39 2.10 24.92
CA SER A 84 -9.07 2.73 23.64
C SER A 84 -7.57 3.02 23.52
N SER A 85 -6.95 3.51 24.59
CA SER A 85 -5.51 3.76 24.64
C SER A 85 -4.69 2.47 24.52
N GLN A 86 -5.06 1.42 25.26
CA GLN A 86 -4.43 0.10 25.18
C GLN A 86 -4.57 -0.52 23.78
N LEU A 87 -5.76 -0.42 23.17
CA LEU A 87 -5.99 -0.89 21.81
C LEU A 87 -5.15 -0.13 20.79
N ALA A 88 -5.06 1.19 20.91
CA ALA A 88 -4.22 2.01 20.03
C ALA A 88 -2.74 1.65 20.16
N LEU A 89 -2.25 1.46 21.38
CA LEU A 89 -0.90 0.98 21.65
C LEU A 89 -0.64 -0.40 21.04
N ALA A 90 -1.56 -1.36 21.25
CA ALA A 90 -1.45 -2.71 20.70
C ALA A 90 -1.39 -2.69 19.17
N LYS A 91 -2.27 -1.91 18.51
CA LYS A 91 -2.25 -1.75 17.05
C LYS A 91 -0.91 -1.19 16.56
N MET A 92 -0.36 -0.20 17.26
CA MET A 92 0.93 0.39 16.93
C MET A 92 2.06 -0.64 17.04
N VAL A 93 2.22 -1.28 18.19
CA VAL A 93 3.28 -2.27 18.44
C VAL A 93 3.21 -3.41 17.43
N CYS A 94 2.00 -3.93 17.16
CA CYS A 94 1.82 -4.96 16.15
C CYS A 94 2.19 -4.48 14.74
N SER A 95 1.86 -3.22 14.41
CA SER A 95 2.20 -2.62 13.11
C SER A 95 3.69 -2.33 12.92
N ASP A 96 4.46 -2.29 14.02
CA ASP A 96 5.92 -2.14 14.05
C ASP A 96 6.69 -3.46 13.97
N SER A 97 5.99 -4.60 14.01
CA SER A 97 6.67 -5.88 13.89
C SER A 97 7.36 -6.03 12.52
N PRO A 98 8.54 -6.67 12.46
CA PRO A 98 9.20 -7.01 11.18
C PRO A 98 8.29 -7.78 10.23
N PHE A 99 7.42 -8.63 10.78
CA PHE A 99 6.41 -9.37 10.03
C PHE A 99 5.40 -8.42 9.36
N ALA A 100 4.81 -7.47 10.12
CA ALA A 100 3.87 -6.51 9.56
C ALA A 100 4.51 -5.65 8.46
N GLY A 101 5.78 -5.26 8.63
CA GLY A 101 6.57 -4.60 7.60
C GLY A 101 6.70 -5.45 6.33
N ALA A 102 7.19 -6.69 6.45
CA ALA A 102 7.33 -7.59 5.32
C ALA A 102 6.00 -7.84 4.59
N LEU A 103 4.92 -8.08 5.35
CA LEU A 103 3.58 -8.29 4.80
C LEU A 103 3.07 -7.07 4.03
N ARG A 104 3.28 -5.86 4.56
CA ARG A 104 2.86 -4.61 3.91
C ARG A 104 3.58 -4.40 2.58
N LYS A 105 4.89 -4.68 2.49
CA LYS A 105 5.64 -4.62 1.21
C LYS A 105 5.03 -5.59 0.20
N ARG A 106 4.76 -6.83 0.61
CA ARG A 106 4.17 -7.86 -0.25
C ARG A 106 2.78 -7.47 -0.76
N LEU A 107 1.93 -6.94 0.13
CA LEU A 107 0.60 -6.49 -0.24
C LEU A 107 0.65 -5.35 -1.27
N LEU A 108 1.55 -4.37 -1.09
CA LEU A 108 1.68 -3.25 -2.03
C LEU A 108 2.18 -3.68 -3.41
N VAL A 109 3.15 -4.60 -3.46
CA VAL A 109 3.63 -5.18 -4.72
C VAL A 109 2.51 -5.97 -5.41
N LEU A 110 1.79 -6.82 -4.69
CA LEU A 110 0.64 -7.56 -5.23
C LEU A 110 -0.44 -6.62 -5.76
N GLN A 111 -0.79 -5.57 -5.00
CA GLN A 111 -1.76 -4.57 -5.42
C GLN A 111 -1.32 -3.87 -6.73
N ARG A 112 -0.02 -3.56 -6.87
CA ARG A 112 0.50 -2.95 -8.08
C ARG A 112 0.44 -3.86 -9.31
N VAL A 113 0.85 -5.12 -9.14
CA VAL A 113 0.81 -6.13 -10.22
C VAL A 113 -0.64 -6.38 -10.63
N PHE A 114 -1.53 -6.56 -9.66
CA PHE A 114 -2.96 -6.71 -9.91
C PHE A 114 -3.55 -5.52 -10.66
N TYR A 115 -3.20 -4.28 -10.27
CA TYR A 115 -3.63 -3.08 -10.99
C TYR A 115 -3.19 -3.09 -12.46
N ALA A 116 -1.93 -3.47 -12.73
CA ALA A 116 -1.41 -3.56 -14.10
C ALA A 116 -2.17 -4.60 -14.95
N LEU A 117 -2.38 -5.80 -14.38
CA LEU A 117 -3.11 -6.88 -15.03
C LEU A 117 -4.58 -6.49 -15.27
N SER A 118 -5.22 -5.87 -14.28
CA SER A 118 -6.59 -5.38 -14.39
C SER A 118 -6.73 -4.37 -15.52
N ASN A 119 -5.81 -3.40 -15.62
CA ASN A 119 -5.83 -2.43 -16.72
C ASN A 119 -5.58 -3.06 -18.10
N LYS A 120 -4.79 -4.14 -18.20
CA LYS A 120 -4.55 -4.81 -19.48
C LYS A 120 -5.73 -5.66 -19.94
N TYR A 121 -6.37 -6.39 -19.02
CA TYR A 121 -7.32 -7.46 -19.37
C TYR A 121 -8.77 -7.15 -19.02
N HIS A 122 -9.03 -6.23 -18.10
CA HIS A 122 -10.36 -5.96 -17.56
C HIS A 122 -10.87 -4.53 -17.81
N ASP A 123 -10.01 -3.59 -18.21
CA ASP A 123 -10.43 -2.24 -18.63
C ASP A 123 -10.98 -2.25 -20.08
N LYS A 124 -12.27 -2.61 -20.19
CA LYS A 124 -13.01 -2.74 -21.46
C LYS A 124 -13.05 -1.44 -22.28
N GLY A 125 -12.77 -0.28 -21.68
CA GLY A 125 -12.73 1.01 -22.37
C GLY A 125 -11.52 1.17 -23.29
N LYS A 126 -10.36 0.59 -22.93
CA LYS A 126 -9.11 0.69 -23.69
C LYS A 126 -8.90 -0.45 -24.70
N VAL A 127 -9.49 -1.62 -24.46
CA VAL A 127 -9.42 -2.78 -25.38
C VAL A 127 -10.01 -2.45 -26.76
N LYS A 128 -11.03 -1.57 -26.83
CA LYS A 128 -11.61 -1.12 -28.11
C LYS A 128 -10.72 -0.15 -28.88
N GLN A 129 -9.84 0.62 -28.22
CA GLN A 129 -9.00 1.62 -28.88
C GLN A 129 -7.73 1.02 -29.51
N GLN A 130 -7.18 -0.06 -28.93
CA GLN A 130 -6.02 -0.76 -29.51
C GLN A 130 -6.37 -1.63 -30.73
N GLN A 131 -7.63 -2.02 -30.92
CA GLN A 131 -8.08 -2.73 -32.12
C GLN A 131 -8.27 -1.83 -33.35
N HIS A 132 -8.17 -0.50 -33.21
CA HIS A 132 -8.30 0.46 -34.31
C HIS A 132 -6.98 1.21 -34.54
N SER A 133 -5.91 0.47 -34.87
CA SER A 133 -4.74 1.05 -35.54
C SER A 133 -4.88 0.72 -37.03
N PRO A 134 -5.02 1.69 -37.95
CA PRO A 134 -5.17 1.40 -39.37
C PRO A 134 -3.83 0.97 -39.95
N GLU A 135 -3.85 -0.14 -40.67
CA GLU A 135 -2.82 -0.53 -41.64
C GLU A 135 -2.52 0.67 -42.54
N SER A 136 -1.30 1.20 -42.45
CA SER A 136 -0.85 2.29 -43.32
C SER A 136 0.33 1.83 -44.16
N SER A 137 0.01 1.58 -45.44
CA SER A 137 0.83 1.79 -46.63
C SER A 137 2.11 0.97 -46.78
N SER A 138 1.99 -0.17 -47.47
CA SER A 138 3.07 -0.70 -48.31
C SER A 138 2.73 -0.35 -49.77
N GLY A 139 3.32 0.73 -50.27
CA GLY A 139 3.20 1.13 -51.67
C GLY A 139 3.94 0.15 -52.58
N SER A 140 3.28 -0.26 -53.66
CA SER A 140 3.93 -0.85 -54.82
C SER A 140 3.05 -0.62 -56.05
N ALA A 141 3.29 0.50 -56.73
CA ALA A 141 2.85 0.70 -58.11
C ALA A 141 4.12 0.85 -58.95
N ASP A 142 4.60 -0.26 -59.50
CA ASP A 142 5.59 -0.27 -60.57
C ASP A 142 5.39 -1.54 -61.38
N VAL A 143 4.70 -1.43 -62.52
CA VAL A 143 4.82 -2.37 -63.64
C VAL A 143 4.73 -1.57 -64.94
N HIS A 144 5.90 -1.28 -65.50
CA HIS A 144 6.09 -1.10 -66.93
C HIS A 144 6.09 -2.46 -67.63
N SER A 145 5.24 -2.64 -68.65
CA SER A 145 5.57 -3.12 -70.01
C SER A 145 4.28 -3.32 -70.82
#